data_AF-A0A7C8YYD9-F1
#
_entry.id   AF-A0A7C8YYD9-F1
#
_cell.length_a   1.000
_cell.length_b   1.000
_cell.length_c   1.000
_cell.angle_alpha   90.00
_cell.angle_beta   90.00
_cell.angle_gamma   90.00
#
_symmetry.space_group_name_H-M   'P 1'
#
loop_
_entity.id
_entity.type
_entity.pdbx_description
1 polymer ?
#
loop_
_entity_poly.entity_id
_entity_poly.type
_entity_poly.pdbx_seq_one_letter_code
_entity_poly.pdbx_strand_id
1 'polypeptide(L)'
;MCIGVTAGAYILSLFALKYRDRVLGLILVSPLCKGPSWTEWLYNKLLSNLLYYYGICGLVKDCLLKRYFSKEVRGGAEVPESDIVQACKRLLDERQSANVLRFLEAMNGRPDISEGLKRLRCRTLVFVGDESPFHEEALYMISKLDKRYSALVEVQACGSMVTEEQPHAMLIPLEYFLMGYGFYRPVQLSGSPRSPLSPSCISPELLSLESMGLKLKPIKTRISLNV
;
A
#
# COMPACT_ATOMS: atom_id res chain seq x y z
N MET A 1 -12.36 -9.65 -4.22
CA MET A 1 -11.93 -8.47 -3.44
C MET A 1 -10.79 -7.82 -4.19
N CYS A 2 -10.62 -6.50 -4.07
CA CYS A 2 -9.59 -5.79 -4.81
C CYS A 2 -8.75 -4.94 -3.85
N ILE A 3 -7.43 -4.91 -4.08
CA ILE A 3 -6.50 -4.02 -3.39
C ILE A 3 -5.90 -3.04 -4.40
N GLY A 4 -5.89 -1.76 -4.05
CA GLY A 4 -5.32 -0.71 -4.88
C GLY A 4 -4.48 0.24 -4.05
N VAL A 5 -3.39 0.71 -4.64
CA VAL A 5 -2.48 1.69 -4.04
C VAL A 5 -2.50 2.94 -4.91
N THR A 6 -2.72 4.11 -4.29
CA THR A 6 -2.77 5.44 -4.92
C THR A 6 -3.62 5.49 -6.20
N ALA A 7 -3.00 5.57 -7.38
CA ALA A 7 -3.67 5.53 -8.67
C ALA A 7 -4.49 4.24 -8.88
N GLY A 8 -3.97 3.09 -8.43
CA GLY A 8 -4.70 1.82 -8.44
C GLY A 8 -5.93 1.86 -7.55
N ALA A 9 -5.86 2.54 -6.40
CA ALA A 9 -7.02 2.73 -5.52
C ALA A 9 -8.11 3.58 -6.19
N TYR A 10 -7.71 4.64 -6.90
CA TYR A 10 -8.63 5.46 -7.70
C TYR A 10 -9.30 4.66 -8.82
N ILE A 11 -8.52 3.92 -9.61
CA ILE A 11 -9.03 3.09 -10.72
C ILE A 11 -9.99 2.01 -10.22
N LEU A 12 -9.67 1.34 -9.12
CA LEU A 12 -10.56 0.33 -8.53
C LEU A 12 -11.83 0.94 -7.95
N SER A 13 -11.75 2.14 -7.39
CA SER A 13 -12.92 2.88 -6.91
C SER A 13 -13.85 3.24 -8.08
N LEU A 14 -13.29 3.75 -9.19
CA LEU A 14 -14.03 3.94 -10.44
C LEU A 14 -14.68 2.66 -10.95
N PHE A 15 -13.92 1.56 -10.96
CA PHE A 15 -14.41 0.25 -11.39
C PHE A 15 -15.58 -0.22 -10.51
N ALA A 16 -15.46 -0.10 -9.19
CA ALA A 16 -16.50 -0.47 -8.25
C ALA A 16 -17.76 0.40 -8.36
N LEU A 17 -17.60 1.69 -8.69
CA LEU A 17 -18.73 2.59 -8.96
C LEU A 17 -19.50 2.19 -10.23
N LYS A 18 -18.80 1.72 -11.25
CA LYS A 18 -19.38 1.30 -12.53
C LYS A 18 -19.97 -0.11 -12.48
N TYR A 19 -19.28 -1.06 -11.86
CA TYR A 19 -19.63 -2.48 -11.82
C TYR A 19 -19.80 -2.96 -10.37
N ARG A 20 -20.81 -2.44 -9.68
CA ARG A 20 -21.06 -2.67 -8.25
C ARG A 20 -21.12 -4.16 -7.90
N ASP A 21 -21.77 -4.97 -8.73
CA ASP A 21 -21.98 -6.40 -8.45
C ASP A 21 -20.73 -7.25 -8.65
N ARG A 22 -19.65 -6.68 -9.22
CA ARG A 22 -18.38 -7.38 -9.46
C ARG A 22 -17.36 -7.15 -8.35
N VAL A 23 -17.61 -6.22 -7.43
CA VAL A 23 -16.67 -5.85 -6.38
C VAL A 23 -17.28 -6.16 -5.02
N LEU A 24 -16.81 -7.25 -4.40
CA LEU A 24 -17.25 -7.65 -3.06
C LEU A 24 -16.75 -6.70 -1.97
N GLY A 25 -15.52 -6.21 -2.09
CA GLY A 25 -14.90 -5.28 -1.15
C GLY A 25 -13.59 -4.70 -1.68
N LEU A 26 -13.24 -3.52 -1.17
CA LEU A 26 -12.10 -2.71 -1.58
C LEU A 26 -11.13 -2.52 -0.41
N ILE A 27 -9.85 -2.66 -0.70
CA ILE A 27 -8.75 -2.26 0.17
C ILE A 27 -7.99 -1.16 -0.57
N LEU A 28 -7.99 0.04 -0.02
CA LEU A 28 -7.49 1.24 -0.68
C LEU A 28 -6.35 1.82 0.13
N VAL A 29 -5.15 1.92 -0.44
CA VAL A 29 -3.97 2.49 0.22
C VAL A 29 -3.67 3.85 -0.38
N SER A 30 -3.61 4.89 0.46
CA SER A 30 -3.47 6.30 0.09
C SER A 30 -4.31 6.71 -1.12
N PRO A 31 -5.65 6.53 -1.05
CA PRO A 31 -6.50 6.73 -2.21
C PRO A 31 -6.67 8.20 -2.60
N LEU A 32 -7.11 8.40 -3.84
CA LEU A 32 -7.48 9.69 -4.42
C LEU A 32 -8.97 9.64 -4.80
N CYS A 33 -9.69 10.75 -4.71
CA CYS A 33 -11.07 10.80 -5.21
C CYS A 33 -11.46 12.10 -5.93
N LYS A 34 -10.83 13.23 -5.62
CA LYS A 34 -11.02 14.50 -6.33
C LYS A 34 -10.16 14.58 -7.58
N GLY A 35 -10.53 15.52 -8.46
CA GLY A 35 -9.60 16.05 -9.46
C GLY A 35 -8.35 16.66 -8.80
N PRO A 36 -7.23 16.79 -9.54
CA PRO A 36 -6.00 17.34 -8.98
C PRO A 36 -6.20 18.79 -8.53
N SER A 37 -5.69 19.11 -7.34
CA SER A 37 -5.64 20.48 -6.86
C SER A 37 -4.67 21.31 -7.72
N TRP A 38 -4.76 22.65 -7.66
CA TRP A 38 -3.84 23.52 -8.41
C TRP A 38 -2.36 23.25 -8.06
N THR A 39 -2.06 23.00 -6.78
CA THR A 39 -0.72 22.67 -6.32
C THR A 39 -0.25 21.31 -6.81
N GLU A 40 -1.14 20.30 -6.77
CA GLU A 40 -0.84 18.97 -7.30
C GLU A 40 -0.64 19.01 -8.82
N TRP A 41 -1.48 19.76 -9.54
CA TRP A 41 -1.37 19.98 -10.97
C TRP A 41 -0.02 20.60 -11.34
N LEU A 42 0.40 21.65 -10.61
CA LEU A 42 1.67 22.32 -10.84
C LEU A 42 2.84 21.35 -10.60
N TYR A 43 2.81 20.60 -9.49
CA TYR A 43 3.82 19.60 -9.18
C TYR A 43 3.90 18.51 -10.26
N ASN A 44 2.75 17.96 -10.67
CA ASN A 44 2.66 16.96 -11.73
C ASN A 44 3.14 17.51 -13.07
N LYS A 45 2.87 18.79 -13.38
CA LYS A 45 3.32 19.45 -14.61
C LYS A 45 4.83 19.60 -14.64
N LEU A 46 5.44 20.02 -13.53
CA LEU A 46 6.90 20.10 -13.40
C LEU A 46 7.54 18.71 -13.55
N LEU A 47 7.00 17.71 -12.86
CA LEU A 47 7.48 16.33 -12.94
C LEU A 47 7.36 15.76 -14.36
N SER A 48 6.24 16.02 -15.04
CA SER A 48 6.00 15.57 -16.42
C SER A 48 6.95 16.26 -17.40
N ASN A 49 7.20 17.56 -17.24
CA ASN A 49 8.18 18.28 -18.06
C ASN A 49 9.60 17.73 -17.85
N LEU A 50 10.01 17.49 -16.60
CA LEU A 50 11.32 16.89 -16.31
C LEU A 50 11.45 15.50 -16.92
N LEU A 51 10.40 14.68 -16.80
CA LEU A 51 10.36 13.34 -17.38
C LEU A 51 10.36 13.37 -18.92
N TYR A 52 9.72 14.36 -19.54
CA TYR A 52 9.71 14.54 -20.99
C TYR A 52 11.09 14.93 -21.54
N TYR A 53 11.77 15.89 -20.91
CA TYR A 53 13.07 16.38 -21.39
C TYR A 53 14.24 15.47 -20.98
N TYR A 54 14.24 14.93 -19.76
CA TYR A 54 15.39 14.22 -19.18
C TYR A 54 15.15 12.72 -18.98
N GLY A 55 13.94 12.21 -19.25
CA GLY A 55 13.60 10.82 -18.99
C GLY A 55 13.59 10.49 -17.49
N ILE A 56 13.71 9.20 -17.16
CA ILE A 56 13.80 8.74 -15.76
C ILE A 56 15.23 9.00 -15.25
N CYS A 57 15.54 10.26 -14.98
CA CYS A 57 16.80 10.69 -14.39
C CYS A 57 16.72 10.68 -12.85
N GLY A 58 17.87 10.85 -12.17
CA GLY A 58 17.96 10.88 -10.71
C GLY A 58 16.98 11.87 -10.06
N LEU A 59 16.87 13.09 -10.59
CA LEU A 59 15.94 14.11 -10.07
C LEU A 59 14.47 13.68 -10.14
N VAL A 60 14.07 13.03 -11.23
CA VAL A 60 12.70 12.52 -11.41
C VAL A 60 12.42 11.39 -10.43
N LYS A 61 13.39 10.47 -10.23
CA LYS A 61 13.28 9.42 -9.22
C LYS A 61 13.14 10.02 -7.83
N ASP A 62 13.98 10.98 -7.46
CA ASP A 62 13.94 11.61 -6.14
C ASP A 62 12.61 12.34 -5.90
N CYS A 63 12.04 12.97 -6.93
CA CYS A 63 10.71 13.56 -6.87
C CYS A 63 9.61 12.50 -6.67
N LEU A 64 9.63 11.40 -7.42
CA LEU A 64 8.68 10.30 -7.25
C LEU A 64 8.79 9.68 -5.86
N LEU A 65 10.01 9.41 -5.40
CA LEU A 65 10.26 8.86 -4.07
C LEU A 65 9.78 9.81 -2.99
N LYS A 66 10.02 11.12 -3.12
CA LYS A 66 9.51 12.13 -2.19
C LYS A 66 7.99 12.18 -2.11
N ARG A 67 7.30 11.84 -3.20
CA ARG A 67 5.83 11.80 -3.24
C ARG A 67 5.26 10.54 -2.59
N TYR A 68 5.95 9.41 -2.70
CA TYR A 68 5.42 8.11 -2.28
C TYR A 68 5.94 7.62 -0.93
N PHE A 69 7.16 7.97 -0.54
CA PHE A 69 7.81 7.47 0.68
C PHE A 69 7.98 8.54 1.76
N SER A 70 7.91 8.11 3.03
CA SER A 70 8.23 8.94 4.20
C SER A 70 9.65 9.52 4.14
N LYS A 71 9.95 10.50 5.00
CA LYS A 71 11.33 11.00 5.14
C LYS A 71 12.25 9.95 5.76
N GLU A 72 11.74 9.16 6.70
CA GLU A 72 12.51 8.14 7.41
C GLU A 72 13.09 7.09 6.46
N VAL A 73 12.26 6.58 5.55
CA VAL A 73 12.63 5.49 4.65
C VAL A 73 13.54 5.96 3.51
N ARG A 74 13.44 7.23 3.08
CA ARG A 74 14.32 7.84 2.06
C ARG A 74 15.73 8.11 2.54
N GLY A 75 15.96 8.14 3.85
CA GLY A 75 17.24 8.55 4.42
C GLY A 75 17.51 10.05 4.28
N GLY A 76 18.60 10.49 4.89
CA GLY A 76 19.06 11.88 4.91
C GLY A 76 20.58 11.96 5.00
N ALA A 77 21.12 13.11 5.42
CA ALA A 77 22.56 13.26 5.61
C ALA A 77 23.13 12.32 6.69
N GLU A 78 22.30 11.96 7.68
CA GLU A 78 22.70 11.15 8.84
C GLU A 78 22.11 9.73 8.84
N VAL A 79 21.04 9.49 8.06
CA VAL A 79 20.32 8.21 8.04
C VAL A 79 20.50 7.56 6.66
N PRO A 80 20.99 6.32 6.59
CA PRO A 80 21.16 5.62 5.33
C PRO A 80 19.80 5.37 4.66
N GLU A 81 19.79 5.42 3.33
CA GLU A 81 18.61 5.10 2.53
C GLU A 81 18.23 3.62 2.69
N SER A 82 16.94 3.34 2.91
CA SER A 82 16.42 1.99 3.09
C SER A 82 16.52 1.15 1.81
N ASP A 83 16.69 -0.16 1.97
CA ASP A 83 16.72 -1.15 0.89
C ASP A 83 15.48 -1.08 -0.02
N ILE A 84 14.32 -0.70 0.53
CA ILE A 84 13.05 -0.57 -0.22
C ILE A 84 13.15 0.58 -1.24
N VAL A 85 13.73 1.72 -0.83
CA VAL A 85 13.89 2.89 -1.71
C VAL A 85 14.93 2.60 -2.78
N GLN A 86 16.02 1.93 -2.42
CA GLN A 86 17.03 1.48 -3.37
C GLN A 86 16.43 0.50 -4.39
N ALA A 87 15.60 -0.44 -3.95
CA ALA A 87 14.87 -1.35 -4.83
C ALA A 87 13.91 -0.59 -5.75
N CYS A 88 13.18 0.40 -5.23
CA CYS A 88 12.30 1.25 -6.03
C CYS A 88 13.07 2.06 -7.08
N LYS A 89 14.24 2.61 -6.75
CA LYS A 89 15.12 3.30 -7.70
C LYS A 89 15.53 2.39 -8.85
N ARG A 90 15.94 1.15 -8.57
CA ARG A 90 16.29 0.13 -9.58
C ARG A 90 15.09 -0.21 -10.46
N LEU A 91 13.90 -0.37 -9.88
CA LEU A 91 12.68 -0.63 -10.65
C LEU A 91 12.33 0.53 -11.58
N LEU A 92 12.55 1.77 -11.15
CA LEU A 92 12.33 2.96 -11.98
C LEU A 92 13.30 3.00 -13.17
N ASP A 93 14.55 2.56 -13.01
CA ASP A 93 15.52 2.44 -14.13
C ASP A 93 15.03 1.52 -15.25
N GLU A 94 14.30 0.46 -14.91
CA GLU A 94 13.78 -0.51 -15.87
C GLU A 94 12.53 0.00 -16.61
N ARG A 95 11.87 1.07 -16.13
CA ARG A 95 10.61 1.55 -16.72
C ARG A 95 10.87 2.42 -17.95
N GLN A 96 10.00 2.28 -18.94
CA GLN A 96 10.01 3.14 -20.11
C GLN A 96 9.45 4.53 -19.76
N SER A 97 10.27 5.58 -19.92
CA SER A 97 9.91 6.97 -19.57
C SER A 97 8.61 7.44 -20.22
N ALA A 98 8.40 7.11 -21.50
CA ALA A 98 7.18 7.45 -22.23
C ALA A 98 5.91 6.84 -21.62
N ASN A 99 5.99 5.61 -21.09
CA ASN A 99 4.84 4.95 -20.46
C ASN A 99 4.55 5.55 -19.09
N VAL A 100 5.60 5.87 -18.32
CA VAL A 100 5.46 6.56 -17.03
C VAL A 100 4.84 7.94 -17.23
N LEU A 101 5.27 8.68 -18.27
CA LEU A 101 4.73 9.99 -18.59
C LEU A 101 3.23 9.91 -18.91
N ARG A 102 2.84 9.01 -19.82
CA ARG A 102 1.42 8.78 -20.17
C ARG A 102 0.58 8.41 -18.95
N PHE A 103 1.14 7.62 -18.03
CA PHE A 103 0.47 7.25 -16.79
C PHE A 103 0.26 8.46 -15.87
N LEU A 104 1.29 9.29 -15.67
CA LEU A 104 1.19 10.51 -14.86
C LEU A 104 0.20 11.51 -15.47
N GLU A 105 0.22 11.67 -16.79
CA GLU A 105 -0.73 12.52 -17.52
C GLU A 105 -2.17 12.04 -17.36
N ALA A 106 -2.41 10.72 -17.47
CA ALA A 106 -3.72 10.14 -17.24
C ALA A 106 -4.24 10.40 -15.81
N MET A 107 -3.37 10.27 -14.81
CA MET A 107 -3.72 10.55 -13.41
C MET A 107 -3.90 12.04 -13.12
N ASN A 108 -3.27 12.92 -13.90
CA ASN A 108 -3.48 14.36 -13.83
C ASN A 108 -4.77 14.81 -14.56
N GLY A 109 -5.30 13.99 -15.47
CA GLY A 109 -6.58 14.22 -16.14
C GLY A 109 -7.79 13.60 -15.42
N ARG A 110 -7.62 13.11 -14.19
CA ARG A 110 -8.64 12.33 -13.49
C ARG A 110 -9.87 13.19 -13.12
N PRO A 111 -11.10 12.72 -13.36
CA PRO A 111 -12.31 13.38 -12.88
C PRO A 111 -12.54 13.16 -11.38
N ASP A 112 -13.32 14.07 -10.78
CA ASP A 112 -13.82 13.91 -9.41
C ASP A 112 -14.86 12.77 -9.34
N ILE A 113 -14.65 11.81 -8.44
CA ILE A 113 -15.54 10.65 -8.22
C ILE A 113 -16.28 10.70 -6.88
N SER A 114 -16.06 11.76 -6.08
CA SER A 114 -16.49 11.86 -4.69
C SER A 114 -18.01 11.79 -4.51
N GLU A 115 -18.78 12.32 -5.45
CA GLU A 115 -20.26 12.21 -5.40
C GLU A 115 -20.76 10.78 -5.66
N GLY A 116 -20.00 9.99 -6.43
CA GLY A 116 -20.31 8.58 -6.66
C GLY A 116 -20.10 7.70 -5.43
N LEU A 117 -19.14 8.06 -4.56
CA LEU A 117 -18.71 7.25 -3.42
C LEU A 117 -19.83 6.99 -2.40
N LYS A 118 -20.76 7.93 -2.23
CA LYS A 118 -21.95 7.75 -1.36
C LYS A 118 -22.83 6.56 -1.78
N ARG A 119 -22.75 6.17 -3.05
CA ARG A 119 -23.52 5.05 -3.64
C ARG A 119 -22.76 3.73 -3.64
N LEU A 120 -21.54 3.72 -3.10
CA LEU A 120 -20.72 2.51 -3.01
C LEU A 120 -21.24 1.66 -1.86
N ARG A 121 -21.64 0.41 -2.14
CA ARG A 121 -22.19 -0.53 -1.13
C ARG A 121 -21.19 -1.59 -0.68
N CYS A 122 -20.05 -1.72 -1.36
CA CYS A 122 -19.04 -2.70 -0.98
C CYS A 122 -18.27 -2.20 0.24
N ARG A 123 -17.89 -3.12 1.15
CA ARG A 123 -17.07 -2.71 2.30
C ARG A 123 -15.72 -2.23 1.81
N THR A 124 -15.26 -1.14 2.40
CA THR A 124 -14.06 -0.44 1.97
C THR A 124 -13.14 -0.19 3.17
N LEU A 125 -11.95 -0.77 3.13
CA LEU A 125 -10.90 -0.53 4.10
C LEU A 125 -9.90 0.46 3.49
N VAL A 126 -9.70 1.60 4.14
CA VAL A 126 -8.77 2.64 3.69
C VAL A 126 -7.56 2.65 4.61
N PHE A 127 -6.37 2.58 4.03
CA PHE A 127 -5.10 2.79 4.71
C PHE A 127 -4.49 4.10 4.23
N VAL A 128 -3.89 4.86 5.12
CA VAL A 128 -3.13 6.06 4.76
C VAL A 128 -2.02 6.30 5.77
N GLY A 129 -0.83 6.66 5.28
CA GLY A 129 0.24 7.15 6.14
C GLY A 129 0.00 8.61 6.56
N ASP A 130 0.39 8.96 7.78
CA ASP A 130 0.33 10.34 8.30
C ASP A 130 1.26 11.31 7.55
N GLU A 131 2.42 10.86 7.08
CA GLU A 131 3.35 11.64 6.26
C GLU A 131 2.99 11.64 4.76
N SER A 132 1.90 10.98 4.37
CA SER A 132 1.49 10.90 2.96
C SER A 132 0.98 12.26 2.47
N PRO A 133 1.42 12.77 1.29
CA PRO A 133 0.80 13.93 0.66
C PRO A 133 -0.68 13.71 0.28
N PHE A 134 -1.17 12.47 0.37
CA PHE A 134 -2.56 12.10 0.10
C PHE A 134 -3.40 11.94 1.37
N HIS A 135 -2.86 12.26 2.55
CA HIS A 135 -3.53 12.09 3.83
C HIS A 135 -4.90 12.78 3.88
N GLU A 136 -4.92 14.10 3.63
CA GLU A 136 -6.15 14.91 3.56
C GLU A 136 -7.16 14.38 2.53
N GLU A 137 -6.66 13.83 1.42
CA GLU A 137 -7.51 13.31 0.36
C GLU A 137 -8.14 11.97 0.75
N ALA A 138 -7.42 11.12 1.48
CA ALA A 138 -7.96 9.88 2.04
C ALA A 138 -9.01 10.17 3.14
N LEU A 139 -8.76 11.15 4.00
CA LEU A 139 -9.73 11.62 5.01
C LEU A 139 -10.99 12.18 4.34
N TYR A 140 -10.83 12.93 3.26
CA TYR A 140 -11.96 13.39 2.48
C TYR A 140 -12.72 12.23 1.84
N MET A 141 -12.01 11.26 1.25
CA MET A 141 -12.64 10.09 0.63
C MET A 141 -13.47 9.29 1.63
N ILE A 142 -12.94 8.99 2.81
CA ILE A 142 -13.67 8.26 3.85
C ILE A 142 -14.91 9.03 4.32
N SER A 143 -14.84 10.37 4.37
CA SER A 143 -16.00 11.20 4.74
C SER A 143 -17.19 11.08 3.76
N LYS A 144 -16.92 10.66 2.52
CA LYS A 144 -17.93 10.46 1.46
C LYS A 144 -18.46 9.04 1.39
N LEU A 145 -17.79 8.07 2.04
CA LEU A 145 -18.22 6.68 2.10
C LEU A 145 -19.26 6.47 3.23
N ASP A 146 -20.09 5.43 3.11
CA ASP A 146 -21.02 5.05 4.18
C ASP A 146 -20.23 4.45 5.36
N LYS A 147 -20.26 5.13 6.51
CA LYS A 147 -19.57 4.75 7.74
C LYS A 147 -19.85 3.34 8.23
N ARG A 148 -20.98 2.73 7.84
CA ARG A 148 -21.32 1.34 8.20
C ARG A 148 -20.50 0.31 7.44
N TYR A 149 -20.00 0.68 6.27
CA TYR A 149 -19.27 -0.20 5.36
C TYR A 149 -17.82 0.22 5.16
N SER A 150 -17.38 1.33 5.77
CA SER A 150 -16.04 1.86 5.59
C SER A 150 -15.26 1.95 6.89
N ALA A 151 -13.98 1.60 6.85
CA ALA A 151 -13.04 1.79 7.95
C ALA A 151 -11.78 2.50 7.45
N LEU A 152 -11.19 3.35 8.31
CA LEU A 152 -9.93 4.05 8.06
C LEU A 152 -8.88 3.53 9.04
N VAL A 153 -7.67 3.30 8.54
CA VAL A 153 -6.48 2.98 9.32
C VAL A 153 -5.40 3.99 8.96
N GLU A 154 -5.08 4.84 9.93
CA GLU A 154 -3.98 5.79 9.82
C GLU A 154 -2.71 5.14 10.37
N VAL A 155 -1.67 5.11 9.56
CA VAL A 155 -0.38 4.50 9.90
C VAL A 155 0.60 5.62 10.21
N GLN A 156 1.13 5.60 11.43
CA GLN A 156 2.03 6.63 11.94
C GLN A 156 3.44 6.47 11.35
N ALA A 157 4.17 7.57 11.18
CA ALA A 157 5.52 7.61 10.61
C ALA A 157 5.61 6.85 9.27
N CYS A 158 4.61 7.04 8.39
CA CYS A 158 4.50 6.30 7.14
C CYS A 158 4.16 7.22 5.98
N GLY A 159 4.81 6.98 4.83
CA GLY A 159 4.46 7.64 3.58
C GLY A 159 3.21 7.07 2.92
N SER A 160 3.09 7.27 1.61
CA SER A 160 1.94 6.80 0.83
C SER A 160 1.96 5.29 0.57
N MET A 161 3.14 4.66 0.64
CA MET A 161 3.33 3.25 0.31
C MET A 161 3.30 2.39 1.57
N VAL A 162 2.16 2.40 2.28
CA VAL A 162 1.96 1.59 3.51
C VAL A 162 2.29 0.11 3.28
N THR A 163 2.00 -0.42 2.08
CA THR A 163 2.30 -1.80 1.70
C THR A 163 3.78 -2.14 1.74
N GLU A 164 4.64 -1.16 1.46
CA GLU A 164 6.10 -1.36 1.41
C GLU A 164 6.76 -0.90 2.71
N GLU A 165 6.36 0.26 3.24
CA GLU A 165 6.99 0.85 4.43
C GLU A 165 6.59 0.12 5.72
N GLN A 166 5.30 -0.17 5.90
CA GLN A 166 4.77 -0.77 7.13
C GLN A 166 3.71 -1.85 6.84
N PRO A 167 4.07 -2.94 6.14
CA PRO A 167 3.11 -4.02 5.84
C PRO A 167 2.51 -4.68 7.08
N HIS A 168 3.24 -4.67 8.20
CA HIS A 168 2.79 -5.21 9.48
C HIS A 168 1.57 -4.47 10.04
N ALA A 169 1.47 -3.16 9.82
CA ALA A 169 0.30 -2.36 10.22
C ALA A 169 -0.98 -2.76 9.49
N MET A 170 -0.86 -3.43 8.33
CA MET A 170 -2.01 -3.89 7.55
C MET A 170 -2.56 -5.24 8.01
N LEU A 171 -1.78 -6.06 8.71
CA LEU A 171 -2.14 -7.45 9.01
C LEU A 171 -3.44 -7.57 9.80
N ILE A 172 -3.51 -6.90 10.95
CA ILE A 172 -4.67 -6.99 11.85
C ILE A 172 -5.93 -6.39 11.21
N PRO A 173 -5.91 -5.18 10.61
CA PRO A 173 -7.10 -4.65 9.95
C PRO A 173 -7.55 -5.49 8.74
N LEU A 174 -6.61 -6.08 7.98
CA LEU A 174 -6.95 -6.99 6.90
C LEU A 174 -7.62 -8.26 7.40
N GLU A 175 -7.14 -8.85 8.50
CA GLU A 175 -7.75 -10.00 9.14
C GLU A 175 -9.19 -9.72 9.53
N TYR A 176 -9.44 -8.62 10.26
CA TYR A 176 -10.79 -8.19 10.64
C TYR A 176 -11.69 -7.91 9.43
N PHE A 177 -11.13 -7.31 8.38
CA PHE A 177 -11.87 -7.03 7.16
C PHE A 177 -12.31 -8.33 6.47
N LEU A 178 -11.41 -9.32 6.35
CA LEU A 178 -11.70 -10.63 5.75
C LEU A 178 -12.64 -11.49 6.63
N MET A 179 -12.51 -11.42 7.95
CA MET A 179 -13.46 -12.01 8.91
C MET A 179 -14.89 -11.51 8.64
N GLY A 180 -15.04 -10.22 8.35
CA GLY A 180 -16.32 -9.61 8.03
C GLY A 180 -17.03 -10.19 6.79
N TYR A 181 -16.30 -10.92 5.94
CA TYR A 181 -16.84 -11.65 4.78
C TYR A 181 -16.91 -13.16 4.99
N GLY A 182 -16.51 -13.67 6.16
CA GLY A 182 -16.42 -15.11 6.42
C GLY A 182 -15.26 -15.80 5.68
N PHE A 183 -14.32 -15.04 5.11
CA PHE A 183 -13.13 -15.60 4.45
C PHE A 183 -12.01 -15.98 5.41
N TYR A 184 -12.12 -15.56 6.68
CA TYR A 184 -11.17 -15.96 7.69
C TYR A 184 -11.45 -17.39 8.18
N ARG A 185 -10.52 -18.30 7.91
CA ARG A 185 -10.42 -19.58 8.58
C ARG A 185 -9.29 -19.47 9.59
N PRO A 186 -9.54 -19.61 10.90
CA PRO A 186 -8.47 -19.64 11.88
C PRO A 186 -7.43 -20.67 11.43
N VAL A 187 -6.15 -20.31 11.48
CA VAL A 187 -5.09 -21.33 11.44
C VAL A 187 -5.28 -22.15 12.70
N GLN A 188 -6.09 -23.20 12.61
CA GLN A 188 -6.20 -24.17 13.66
C GLN A 188 -4.84 -24.86 13.73
N LEU A 189 -3.95 -24.38 14.61
CA LEU A 189 -2.91 -25.21 15.23
C LEU A 189 -3.63 -26.32 16.01
N SER A 190 -4.30 -27.21 15.29
CA SER A 190 -4.88 -28.42 15.82
C SER A 190 -3.83 -29.48 15.56
N GLY A 191 -3.20 -29.98 16.62
CA GLY A 191 -2.38 -31.19 16.60
C GLY A 191 -3.21 -32.45 16.32
N SER A 192 -4.21 -32.34 15.45
CA SER A 192 -5.08 -33.43 15.01
C SER A 192 -4.72 -33.78 13.57
N PRO A 193 -4.52 -35.07 13.24
CA PRO A 193 -4.15 -35.49 11.90
C PRO A 193 -5.25 -35.10 10.91
N ARG A 194 -4.96 -34.12 10.05
CA ARG A 194 -5.92 -33.59 9.08
C ARG A 194 -6.15 -34.59 7.94
N SER A 195 -7.39 -34.66 7.46
CA SER A 195 -7.78 -35.47 6.31
C SER A 195 -7.14 -34.97 5.01
N PRO A 196 -6.83 -35.88 4.06
CA PRO A 196 -6.07 -35.58 2.83
C PRO A 196 -6.80 -34.71 1.78
N LEU A 197 -7.98 -34.18 2.09
CA LEU A 197 -8.84 -33.45 1.13
C LEU A 197 -8.92 -31.93 1.38
N SER A 198 -8.05 -31.37 2.21
CA SER A 198 -8.00 -29.91 2.44
C SER A 198 -6.91 -29.23 1.59
N PRO A 199 -7.17 -28.04 1.00
CA PRO A 199 -6.20 -27.37 0.14
C PRO A 199 -4.95 -27.01 0.95
N SER A 200 -3.78 -27.26 0.34
CA SER A 200 -2.46 -27.18 0.96
C SER A 200 -2.11 -25.75 1.39
N CYS A 201 -2.34 -25.42 2.65
CA CYS A 201 -1.57 -24.38 3.32
C CYS A 201 -0.17 -24.95 3.61
N ILE A 202 0.88 -24.25 3.15
CA ILE A 202 2.28 -24.58 3.46
C ILE A 202 2.40 -24.70 4.98
N SER A 203 2.93 -25.82 5.48
CA SER A 203 3.01 -26.02 6.93
C SER A 203 3.98 -24.98 7.53
N PRO A 204 3.66 -24.38 8.69
CA PRO A 204 4.56 -23.45 9.37
C PRO A 204 5.92 -24.08 9.69
N GLU A 205 5.97 -25.41 9.83
CA GLU A 205 7.23 -26.12 10.06
C GLU A 205 8.18 -26.00 8.87
N LEU A 206 7.69 -25.84 7.64
CA LEU A 206 8.53 -25.57 6.45
C LEU A 206 9.16 -24.16 6.45
N LEU A 207 8.67 -23.26 7.30
CA LEU A 207 9.25 -21.93 7.51
C LEU A 207 10.15 -21.87 8.76
N SER A 208 10.24 -22.96 9.52
CA SER A 208 11.19 -23.04 10.64
C SER A 208 12.63 -23.03 10.13
N LEU A 209 13.52 -22.39 10.89
CA LEU A 209 14.94 -22.33 10.55
C LEU A 209 15.57 -23.73 10.39
N GLU A 210 15.08 -24.72 11.17
CA GLU A 210 15.56 -26.10 11.12
C GLU A 210 15.14 -26.82 9.84
N SER A 211 13.94 -26.56 9.30
CA SER A 211 13.48 -27.18 8.04
C SER A 211 14.06 -26.52 6.80
N MET A 212 14.45 -25.24 6.88
CA MET A 212 15.19 -24.54 5.83
C MET A 212 16.69 -24.90 5.77
N GLY A 213 17.14 -25.88 6.58
CA GLY A 213 18.52 -26.37 6.59
C GLY A 213 19.53 -25.39 7.18
N LEU A 214 19.07 -24.33 7.86
CA LEU A 214 19.92 -23.30 8.44
C LEU A 214 20.35 -23.71 9.86
N LYS A 215 21.51 -24.36 9.98
CA LYS A 215 22.14 -24.65 11.29
C LYS A 215 22.80 -23.40 11.87
N LEU A 216 22.03 -22.53 12.51
CA LEU A 216 22.59 -21.45 13.33
C LEU A 216 22.92 -21.99 14.74
N LYS A 217 24.19 -21.86 15.16
CA LYS A 217 24.56 -22.15 16.54
C LYS A 217 23.98 -21.07 17.46
N PRO A 218 23.34 -21.42 18.59
CA PRO A 218 22.83 -20.42 19.53
C PRO A 218 24.00 -19.60 20.08
N ILE A 219 23.96 -18.28 19.88
CA ILE A 219 24.88 -17.36 20.55
C ILE A 219 24.38 -17.24 22.00
N LYS A 220 25.12 -17.83 22.94
CA LYS A 220 24.85 -17.67 24.38
C LYS A 220 25.22 -16.25 24.81
N THR A 221 24.27 -15.32 24.79
CA THR A 221 24.41 -14.04 25.49
C THR A 221 24.22 -14.30 26.98
N ARG A 222 25.31 -14.27 27.76
CA ARG A 222 25.23 -14.22 29.23
C ARG A 222 24.70 -12.84 29.61
N ILE A 223 23.44 -12.77 30.01
CA ILE A 223 22.89 -11.60 30.69
C ILE A 223 23.21 -11.78 32.18
N SER A 224 24.13 -10.97 32.69
CA SER A 224 24.41 -10.86 34.12
C SER A 224 23.25 -10.10 34.77
N LEU A 225 22.38 -10.81 35.50
CA LEU A 225 21.43 -10.18 36.42
C LEU A 225 22.22 -9.75 37.66
N ASN A 226 22.49 -8.45 37.78
CA ASN A 226 22.88 -7.88 39.07
C ASN A 226 21.59 -7.62 39.88
N VAL A 227 21.56 -8.21 41.08
CA VAL A 227 20.63 -7.90 42.16
C VAL A 227 20.94 -6.53 42.74
#